data_AF-A0A661WXP7-F1
#
_entry.id   AF-A0A661WXP7-F1
#
_cell.length_a   1.000
_cell.length_b   1.000
_cell.length_c   1.000
_cell.angle_alpha   90.00
_cell.angle_beta   90.00
_cell.angle_gamma   90.00
#
_symmetry.space_group_name_H-M   'P 1'
#
loop_
_entity.id
_entity.type
_entity.pdbx_description
1 polymer ?
#
loop_
_entity_poly.entity_id
_entity_poly.type
_entity_poly.pdbx_seq_one_letter_code
_entity_poly.pdbx_strand_id
1 'polypeptide(L)'
;MKEAIEALEPKLVWKNFYAIGQIPRCSKHEEKIRQFLIDFAKSHNLEWKTDEVGNVLIRVPASPGMEDRPTVVIQGHMDMVCEKNKDSDHDFSKDPIKMKI
;
A
#
# COMPACT_ATOMS: atom_id res chain seq x y z
N MET A 1 8.65 3.74 -17.31
CA MET A 1 7.65 2.81 -16.74
C MET A 1 6.82 3.47 -15.65
N LYS A 2 7.44 4.00 -14.59
CA LYS A 2 6.76 4.84 -13.57
C LYS A 2 5.77 5.83 -14.17
N GLU A 3 6.25 6.71 -15.05
CA GLU A 3 5.43 7.76 -15.67
C GLU A 3 4.25 7.21 -16.46
N ALA A 4 4.41 6.07 -17.15
CA ALA A 4 3.34 5.43 -17.89
C ALA A 4 2.24 4.90 -16.97
N ILE A 5 2.61 4.35 -15.81
CA ILE A 5 1.67 3.85 -14.80
C ILE A 5 0.99 5.03 -14.09
N GLU A 6 1.75 6.03 -13.67
CA GLU A 6 1.21 7.21 -12.99
C GLU A 6 0.34 8.10 -13.91
N ALA A 7 0.45 7.93 -15.24
CA ALA A 7 -0.41 8.58 -16.22
C ALA A 7 -1.79 7.94 -16.37
N LEU A 8 -2.00 6.73 -15.84
CA LEU A 8 -3.32 6.07 -15.86
C LEU A 8 -4.31 6.78 -14.92
N GLU A 9 -5.59 6.74 -15.29
CA GLU A 9 -6.66 7.26 -14.45
C GLU A 9 -7.28 6.14 -13.58
N PRO A 10 -7.62 6.40 -12.30
CA PRO A 10 -7.44 7.66 -11.58
C PRO A 10 -5.99 7.86 -11.10
N LYS A 11 -5.39 9.04 -11.36
CA LYS A 11 -3.96 9.31 -11.08
C LYS A 11 -3.51 8.99 -9.64
N LEU A 12 -4.33 9.34 -8.64
CA LEU A 12 -3.99 9.10 -7.23
C LEU A 12 -3.89 7.61 -6.90
N VAL A 13 -4.76 6.79 -7.50
CA VAL A 13 -4.73 5.34 -7.29
C VAL A 13 -3.46 4.77 -7.88
N TRP A 14 -3.15 5.10 -9.13
CA TRP A 14 -1.99 4.53 -9.83
C TRP A 14 -0.64 5.01 -9.29
N LYS A 15 -0.55 6.25 -8.80
CA LYS A 15 0.61 6.74 -8.05
C LYS A 15 0.89 5.91 -6.81
N ASN A 16 -0.13 5.65 -6.00
CA ASN A 16 0.01 4.83 -4.80
C ASN A 16 0.27 3.36 -5.14
N PHE A 17 -0.40 2.83 -6.16
CA PHE A 17 -0.19 1.46 -6.62
C PHE A 17 1.25 1.23 -7.09
N TYR A 18 1.81 2.16 -7.87
CA TYR A 18 3.21 2.10 -8.30
C TYR A 18 4.16 2.09 -7.09
N ALA A 19 3.96 3.02 -6.15
CA ALA A 19 4.76 3.12 -4.93
C ALA A 19 4.72 1.82 -4.09
N ILE A 20 3.52 1.25 -3.89
CA ILE A 20 3.33 -0.02 -3.19
C ILE A 20 4.05 -1.17 -3.92
N GLY A 21 4.00 -1.20 -5.26
CA GLY A 21 4.70 -2.22 -6.03
C GLY A 21 6.22 -2.10 -6.01
N GLN A 22 6.78 -0.97 -5.55
CA GLN A 22 8.22 -0.86 -5.30
C GLN A 22 8.66 -1.55 -4.00
N ILE A 23 7.70 -2.05 -3.20
CA ILE A 23 7.96 -2.60 -1.87
C ILE A 23 7.78 -4.12 -1.93
N PRO A 24 8.86 -4.89 -1.72
CA PRO A 24 8.76 -6.34 -1.52
C PRO A 24 7.88 -6.64 -0.30
N ARG A 25 6.81 -7.42 -0.50
CA ARG A 25 5.72 -7.62 0.48
C ARG A 25 5.09 -9.02 0.44
N CYS A 26 5.90 -10.07 0.35
CA CYS A 26 5.38 -11.44 0.43
C CYS A 26 4.60 -11.67 1.72
N SER A 27 3.65 -12.59 1.68
CA SER A 27 3.00 -13.10 2.90
C SER A 27 4.06 -13.51 3.93
N LYS A 28 3.86 -13.08 5.19
CA LYS A 28 4.81 -13.20 6.33
C LYS A 28 6.04 -12.30 6.29
N HIS A 29 6.11 -11.37 5.34
CA HIS A 29 7.17 -10.37 5.21
C HIS A 29 6.59 -8.96 5.00
N GLU A 30 5.55 -8.61 5.75
CA GLU A 30 4.78 -7.37 5.61
C GLU A 30 5.42 -6.14 6.28
N GLU A 31 6.56 -6.28 6.93
CA GLU A 31 7.20 -5.24 7.77
C GLU A 31 7.53 -3.98 6.96
N LYS A 32 8.02 -4.16 5.73
CA LYS A 32 8.37 -3.04 4.84
C LYS A 32 7.13 -2.26 4.39
N ILE A 33 6.08 -2.97 3.97
CA ILE A 33 4.83 -2.32 3.54
C ILE A 33 4.07 -1.71 4.73
N ARG A 34 4.12 -2.33 5.91
CA ARG A 34 3.59 -1.78 7.16
C ARG A 34 4.26 -0.45 7.49
N GLN A 35 5.59 -0.41 7.45
CA GLN A 35 6.35 0.82 7.72
C GLN A 35 6.01 1.92 6.71
N PHE A 36 5.90 1.58 5.42
CA PHE A 36 5.47 2.52 4.39
C PHE A 36 4.09 3.13 4.68
N LEU A 37 3.10 2.34 5.11
CA LEU A 37 1.77 2.84 5.45
C LEU A 37 1.77 3.73 6.70
N ILE A 38 2.58 3.39 7.70
CA ILE A 38 2.79 4.22 8.89
C ILE A 38 3.40 5.58 8.51
N ASP A 39 4.43 5.58 7.67
CA ASP A 39 5.09 6.81 7.23
C ASP A 39 4.20 7.63 6.31
N PHE A 40 3.37 6.99 5.49
CA PHE A 40 2.29 7.65 4.75
C PHE A 40 1.36 8.38 5.71
N ALA A 41 0.83 7.71 6.74
CA ALA A 41 -0.05 8.33 7.72
C ALA A 41 0.62 9.53 8.42
N LYS A 42 1.87 9.37 8.87
CA LYS A 42 2.65 10.46 9.50
C LYS A 42 2.84 11.65 8.56
N SER A 43 3.21 11.42 7.30
CA SER A 43 3.44 12.48 6.32
C SER A 43 2.19 13.30 6.02
N HIS A 44 1.01 12.69 6.20
CA HIS A 44 -0.29 13.32 6.05
C HIS A 44 -0.91 13.80 7.38
N ASN A 45 -0.17 13.72 8.50
CA ASN A 45 -0.64 14.05 9.85
C ASN A 45 -1.93 13.30 10.24
N LEU A 46 -2.04 12.03 9.86
CA LEU A 46 -3.18 11.17 10.18
C LEU A 46 -2.90 10.35 11.44
N GLU A 47 -3.94 10.10 12.23
CA GLU A 47 -3.90 9.12 13.31
C GLU A 47 -3.70 7.72 12.74
N TRP A 48 -2.78 6.95 13.35
CA TRP A 48 -2.55 5.56 12.97
C TRP A 48 -2.27 4.72 14.22
N LYS A 49 -2.54 3.42 14.11
CA LYS A 49 -2.17 2.43 15.12
C LYS A 49 -1.85 1.08 14.46
N THR A 50 -1.07 0.27 15.17
CA THR A 50 -0.86 -1.14 14.85
C THR A 50 -1.31 -2.02 16.01
N ASP A 51 -1.77 -3.23 15.72
CA ASP A 51 -2.02 -4.25 16.73
C ASP A 51 -0.82 -5.21 16.87
N GLU A 52 -0.92 -6.17 17.80
CA GLU A 52 0.14 -7.15 18.09
C GLU A 52 0.45 -8.08 16.91
N VAL A 53 -0.52 -8.31 16.02
CA VAL A 53 -0.38 -9.15 14.82
C VAL A 53 0.18 -8.34 13.64
N GLY A 54 0.15 -7.00 13.76
CA GLY A 54 0.72 -6.07 12.81
C GLY A 54 -0.23 -5.59 11.72
N ASN A 55 -1.53 -5.62 11.97
CA ASN A 55 -2.49 -4.88 11.15
C ASN A 55 -2.28 -3.37 11.33
N VAL A 56 -2.58 -2.60 10.27
CA VAL A 56 -2.48 -1.13 10.31
C VAL A 56 -3.88 -0.55 10.21
N LEU A 57 -4.25 0.32 11.16
CA LEU A 57 -5.41 1.21 11.03
C LEU A 57 -4.91 2.63 10.85
N ILE A 58 -5.36 3.30 9.78
CA ILE A 58 -5.19 4.74 9.55
C ILE A 58 -6.57 5.38 9.64
N ARG A 59 -6.70 6.45 10.42
CA ARG A 59 -7.94 7.20 10.56
C ARG A 59 -7.86 8.51 9.79
N VAL A 60 -8.86 8.74 8.97
CA VAL A 60 -9.05 9.99 8.23
C VAL A 60 -10.27 10.69 8.82
N PRO A 61 -10.16 11.96 9.25
CA PRO A 61 -11.32 12.71 9.74
C PRO A 61 -12.35 12.90 8.62
N ALA A 62 -13.62 13.10 9.00
CA ALA A 62 -14.65 13.47 8.05
C ALA A 62 -14.25 14.77 7.32
N SER A 63 -14.60 14.87 6.04
CA SER A 63 -14.54 16.14 5.34
C SER A 63 -15.52 17.14 5.96
N PRO A 64 -15.27 18.46 5.87
CA PRO A 64 -16.17 19.47 6.42
C PRO A 64 -17.63 19.27 6.01
N GLY A 65 -18.54 19.25 6.98
CA GLY A 65 -19.98 19.05 6.77
C GLY A 65 -20.44 17.58 6.71
N MET A 66 -19.56 16.63 7.03
CA MET A 66 -19.86 15.20 7.06
C MET A 66 -19.57 14.57 8.44
N GLU A 67 -19.35 15.37 9.47
CA GLU A 67 -18.96 14.93 10.83
C GLU A 67 -20.06 14.11 11.53
N ASP A 68 -21.31 14.26 11.12
CA ASP A 68 -22.48 13.55 11.63
C ASP A 68 -22.76 12.22 10.91
N ARG A 69 -21.97 11.91 9.88
CA ARG A 69 -22.17 10.71 9.07
C ARG A 69 -21.54 9.48 9.73
N PRO A 70 -22.10 8.28 9.52
CA PRO A 70 -21.50 7.06 10.02
C PRO A 70 -20.08 6.86 9.50
N THR A 71 -19.17 6.44 10.38
CA THR A 71 -17.82 6.03 10.00
C THR A 71 -17.87 4.83 9.06
N VAL A 72 -17.05 4.88 8.01
CA VAL A 72 -16.85 3.77 7.07
C VAL A 72 -15.45 3.20 7.25
N VAL A 73 -15.32 1.88 7.16
CA VAL A 73 -14.03 1.18 7.14
C VAL A 73 -13.79 0.63 5.74
N ILE A 74 -12.66 1.03 5.13
CA ILE A 74 -12.17 0.45 3.88
C ILE A 74 -11.05 -0.52 4.25
N GLN A 75 -11.20 -1.78 3.89
CA GLN A 75 -10.26 -2.83 4.25
C GLN A 75 -9.59 -3.43 3.00
N GLY A 76 -8.28 -3.67 3.12
CA GLY A 76 -7.48 -4.44 2.18
C GLY A 76 -6.36 -5.15 2.93
N HIS A 77 -5.79 -6.18 2.31
CA HIS A 77 -4.62 -6.88 2.85
C HIS A 77 -3.33 -6.33 2.22
N MET A 78 -2.24 -6.31 2.99
CA MET A 78 -0.99 -5.65 2.60
C MET A 78 -0.04 -6.55 1.80
N ASP A 79 -0.15 -7.86 2.01
CA ASP A 79 0.76 -8.85 1.45
C ASP A 79 0.40 -9.20 0.00
N MET A 80 1.29 -9.95 -0.64
CA MET A 80 1.05 -10.57 -1.93
C MET A 80 1.56 -12.00 -1.99
N VAL A 81 0.93 -12.78 -2.86
CA VAL A 81 1.42 -14.10 -3.23
C VAL A 81 2.66 -13.93 -4.09
N CYS A 82 3.76 -14.56 -3.67
CA CYS A 82 5.06 -14.50 -4.33
C CYS A 82 5.30 -15.75 -5.16
N GLU A 83 4.76 -15.76 -6.37
CA GLU A 83 4.92 -16.83 -7.35
C GLU A 83 5.64 -16.31 -8.60
N LYS A 84 6.55 -17.10 -9.14
CA LYS A 84 7.29 -16.75 -10.36
C LYS A 84 7.44 -17.95 -11.27
N ASN A 85 7.53 -17.67 -12.58
CA ASN A 85 7.88 -18.68 -13.58
C ASN A 85 9.29 -19.24 -13.31
N LYS A 86 9.53 -20.48 -13.75
CA LYS A 86 10.77 -21.22 -13.50
C LYS A 86 12.04 -20.51 -13.98
N ASP A 87 11.92 -19.73 -15.05
CA ASP A 87 12.98 -18.98 -15.72
C ASP A 87 13.16 -17.56 -15.14
N SER A 88 12.31 -17.13 -14.20
CA SER A 88 12.39 -15.80 -13.61
C SER A 88 13.45 -15.72 -12.52
N ASP A 89 14.35 -14.76 -12.67
CA ASP A 89 15.40 -14.41 -11.70
C ASP A 89 14.89 -13.54 -10.54
N HIS A 90 13.62 -13.13 -10.55
CA HIS A 90 13.04 -12.22 -9.57
C HIS A 90 13.14 -12.78 -8.13
N ASP A 91 13.62 -11.95 -7.22
CA ASP A 91 13.75 -12.23 -5.80
C ASP A 91 12.79 -11.36 -5.00
N PHE A 92 11.64 -11.91 -4.65
CA PHE A 92 10.57 -11.19 -3.94
C PHE A 92 10.94 -10.72 -2.52
N SER A 93 12.11 -11.06 -1.99
CA SER A 93 12.58 -10.52 -0.70
C SER A 93 13.16 -9.10 -0.84
N LYS A 94 13.64 -8.76 -2.04
CA LYS A 94 14.42 -7.54 -2.30
C LYS A 94 13.96 -6.77 -3.53
N ASP A 95 13.46 -7.45 -4.56
CA ASP A 95 13.17 -6.84 -5.84
C ASP A 95 11.79 -6.19 -5.86
N PRO A 96 11.65 -4.99 -6.43
CA PRO A 96 10.34 -4.39 -6.70
C PRO A 96 9.62 -5.12 -7.84
N ILE A 97 8.29 -5.07 -7.86
CA ILE A 97 7.48 -5.64 -8.93
C ILE A 97 7.70 -4.88 -10.23
N LYS A 98 8.19 -5.59 -11.24
CA LYS A 98 8.35 -5.09 -12.62
C LYS A 98 6.99 -5.02 -13.31
N MET A 99 6.27 -3.92 -13.10
CA MET A 99 4.98 -3.67 -13.75
C MET A 99 5.12 -3.48 -15.27
N LYS A 100 4.10 -3.90 -16.01
CA LYS A 100 3.98 -3.75 -17.47
C LYS A 100 2.61 -3.17 -17.80
N ILE A 101 2.55 -2.35 -18.84
CA ILE A 101 1.35 -1.79 -19.47
C ILE A 101 1.43 -2.11 -20.95
#